data_AF-A0A2G6NQK1-F1
#
_entry.id   AF-A0A2G6NQK1-F1
#
_cell.length_a   1.000
_cell.length_b   1.000
_cell.length_c   1.000
_cell.angle_alpha   90.00
_cell.angle_beta   90.00
_cell.angle_gamma   90.00
#
_symmetry.space_group_name_H-M   'P 1'
#
loop_
_entity.id
_entity.type
_entity.pdbx_description
1 polymer ?
#
loop_
_entity_poly.entity_id
_entity_poly.type
_entity_poly.pdbx_seq_one_letter_code
_entity_poly.pdbx_strand_id
1 'polypeptide(L)'
;MYEVLKKILFLFGAQRVHKALEFCAPSLSYCPFLMNFVAKRCIFSDAILEQKIFEQDFLNPVGIAGGFDKSAKMLRLLTYIGFGFLNLATITPKAQKASAQDELDLSSFSSIDAQKMQERLLDLTPFVLPLGIGIAQDEHPNDASVYKELTQRFKEQTSYFIIDLSLPNSQEYKLFLDGDFAHNLLQELRQISPKPMLLKFSADLGQELAKDLCAKAVEAGIDGIIISDTSAELDLIKQAQQEDLDAQKSKENGFEFFKS
;
A
#
# COMPACT_ATOMS: atom_id res chain seq x y z
N MET A 1 15.93 1.28 22.56
CA MET A 1 15.65 2.58 21.90
C MET A 1 14.26 2.59 21.29
N TYR A 2 13.90 1.64 20.42
CA TYR A 2 12.55 1.52 19.87
C TYR A 2 11.44 1.45 20.94
N GLU A 3 11.61 0.64 21.99
CA GLU A 3 10.62 0.55 23.08
C GLU A 3 10.35 1.87 23.81
N VAL A 4 11.39 2.71 23.96
CA VAL A 4 11.24 4.03 24.59
C VAL A 4 10.53 4.99 23.64
N LEU A 5 10.93 4.99 22.36
CA LEU A 5 10.29 5.79 21.33
C LEU A 5 8.81 5.41 21.17
N LYS A 6 8.49 4.12 21.11
CA LYS A 6 7.12 3.60 21.03
C LYS A 6 6.25 4.12 22.17
N LYS A 7 6.73 4.03 23.42
CA LYS A 7 6.02 4.56 24.59
C LYS A 7 5.75 6.06 24.48
N ILE A 8 6.73 6.83 24.02
CA ILE A 8 6.57 8.28 23.83
C ILE A 8 5.56 8.58 22.73
N LEU A 9 5.68 7.93 21.56
CA LEU A 9 4.79 8.14 20.42
C LEU A 9 3.34 7.80 20.76
N PHE A 10 3.11 6.75 21.56
CA PHE A 10 1.77 6.32 21.94
C PHE A 10 1.05 7.34 22.83
N LEU A 11 1.76 8.29 23.45
CA LEU A 11 1.16 9.39 24.20
C LEU A 11 0.47 10.43 23.31
N PHE A 12 0.87 10.55 22.04
CA PHE A 12 0.41 11.63 21.15
C PHE A 12 -0.75 11.22 20.23
N GLY A 13 -1.16 9.95 20.25
CA GLY A 13 -2.17 9.40 19.34
C GLY A 13 -1.60 9.14 17.94
N ALA A 14 -2.00 8.02 17.34
CA ALA A 14 -1.38 7.51 16.12
C ALA A 14 -1.44 8.50 14.94
N GLN A 15 -2.58 9.19 14.76
CA GLN A 15 -2.74 10.16 13.68
C GLN A 15 -1.84 11.40 13.81
N ARG A 16 -1.66 11.93 15.03
CA ARG A 16 -0.80 13.10 15.23
C ARG A 16 0.66 12.76 14.98
N VAL A 17 1.09 11.59 15.44
CA VAL A 17 2.43 11.06 15.15
C VAL A 17 2.63 10.92 13.65
N HIS A 18 1.67 10.34 12.95
CA HIS A 18 1.73 10.17 11.50
C HIS A 18 1.80 11.51 10.75
N LYS A 19 0.93 12.47 11.09
CA LYS A 19 0.97 13.83 10.49
C LYS A 19 2.28 14.56 10.78
N ALA A 20 2.83 14.41 11.98
CA ALA A 20 4.13 14.98 12.33
C ALA A 20 5.26 14.33 11.52
N LEU A 21 5.22 13.01 11.33
CA LEU A 21 6.17 12.29 10.47
C LEU A 21 6.05 12.76 9.02
N GLU A 22 4.84 12.83 8.47
CA GLU A 22 4.58 13.30 7.10
C GLU A 22 5.08 14.73 6.88
N PHE A 23 4.93 15.60 7.88
CA PHE A 23 5.42 16.98 7.85
C PHE A 23 6.95 17.07 7.91
N CYS A 24 7.59 16.27 8.76
CA CYS A 24 9.03 16.31 8.98
C CYS A 24 9.83 15.52 7.93
N ALA A 25 9.24 14.48 7.32
CA ALA A 25 9.93 13.54 6.45
C ALA A 25 10.64 14.20 5.26
N PRO A 26 10.03 15.17 4.53
CA PRO A 26 10.73 15.87 3.45
C PRO A 26 12.04 16.50 3.94
N SER A 27 11.99 17.27 5.03
CA SER A 27 13.15 17.96 5.60
C SER A 27 14.20 17.00 6.16
N LEU A 28 13.77 15.96 6.87
CA LEU A 28 14.67 14.95 7.45
C LEU A 28 15.44 14.19 6.36
N SER A 29 14.78 13.91 5.24
CA SER A 29 15.36 13.17 4.11
C SER A 29 16.49 13.91 3.39
N TYR A 30 16.62 15.23 3.61
CA TYR A 30 17.71 16.05 3.10
C TYR A 30 18.91 16.16 4.04
N CYS A 31 18.84 15.58 5.25
CA CYS A 31 19.97 15.56 6.19
C CYS A 31 20.80 14.27 5.98
N PRO A 32 21.94 14.31 5.27
CA PRO A 32 22.63 13.09 4.85
C PRO A 32 23.24 12.33 6.02
N PHE A 33 23.70 13.05 7.05
CA PHE A 33 24.27 12.43 8.25
C PHE A 33 23.23 11.58 8.99
N LEU A 34 22.03 12.13 9.19
CA LEU A 34 20.94 11.42 9.85
C LEU A 34 20.48 10.24 9.00
N MET A 35 20.26 10.45 7.70
CA MET A 35 19.80 9.37 6.81
C MET A 35 20.85 8.25 6.68
N ASN A 36 22.14 8.57 6.63
CA ASN A 36 23.20 7.55 6.65
C ASN A 36 23.22 6.76 7.97
N PHE A 37 22.97 7.41 9.10
CA PHE A 37 22.86 6.72 10.38
C PHE A 37 21.65 5.78 10.41
N VAL A 38 20.49 6.23 9.93
CA VAL A 38 19.28 5.42 9.82
C VAL A 38 19.52 4.24 8.86
N ALA A 39 20.04 4.50 7.67
CA ALA A 39 20.33 3.51 6.65
C ALA A 39 21.23 2.38 7.17
N LYS A 40 22.35 2.73 7.84
CA LYS A 40 23.28 1.74 8.43
C LYS A 40 22.63 0.85 9.47
N ARG A 41 21.54 1.30 10.10
CA ARG A 41 20.88 0.56 11.19
C ARG A 41 19.64 -0.21 10.74
N CYS A 42 18.98 0.26 9.69
CA CYS A 42 17.70 -0.26 9.21
C CYS A 42 17.82 -1.06 7.92
N ILE A 43 18.75 -0.72 7.03
CA ILE A 43 18.93 -1.46 5.77
C ILE A 43 19.66 -2.76 6.08
N PHE A 44 18.99 -3.86 5.73
CA PHE A 44 19.56 -5.20 5.72
C PHE A 44 19.59 -5.69 4.27
N SER A 45 20.73 -6.21 3.84
CA SER A 45 20.94 -6.69 2.47
C SER A 45 21.58 -8.07 2.53
N ASP A 46 20.91 -9.03 1.89
CA ASP A 46 21.35 -10.41 1.74
C ASP A 46 20.85 -10.91 0.38
N ALA A 47 21.71 -11.54 -0.41
CA ALA A 47 21.38 -12.02 -1.75
C ALA A 47 20.23 -13.04 -1.75
N ILE A 48 19.98 -13.74 -0.62
CA ILE A 48 18.83 -14.65 -0.51
C ILE A 48 17.48 -13.93 -0.52
N LEU A 49 17.47 -12.63 -0.18
CA LEU A 49 16.25 -11.82 -0.13
C LEU A 49 15.98 -11.11 -1.46
N GLU A 50 16.96 -10.99 -2.34
CA GLU A 50 16.80 -10.33 -3.63
C GLU A 50 15.83 -11.10 -4.53
N GLN A 51 14.90 -10.38 -5.17
CA GLN A 51 13.92 -10.96 -6.08
C GLN A 51 13.87 -10.18 -7.39
N LYS A 52 13.72 -10.90 -8.50
CA LYS A 52 13.44 -10.30 -9.80
C LYS A 52 12.01 -10.61 -10.21
N ILE A 53 11.14 -9.62 -10.11
CA ILE A 53 9.70 -9.74 -10.38
C ILE A 53 9.32 -8.62 -11.34
N PHE A 54 8.54 -8.91 -12.37
CA PHE A 54 8.10 -7.90 -13.34
C PHE A 54 9.23 -7.12 -14.02
N GLU A 55 10.38 -7.78 -14.26
CA GLU A 55 11.59 -7.13 -14.78
C GLU A 55 12.14 -5.99 -13.89
N GLN A 56 11.72 -5.95 -12.62
CA GLN A 56 12.22 -5.04 -11.60
C GLN A 56 13.02 -5.82 -10.56
N ASP A 57 14.05 -5.17 -10.03
CA ASP A 57 14.87 -5.72 -8.96
C ASP A 57 14.30 -5.26 -7.61
N PHE A 58 13.81 -6.20 -6.82
CA PHE A 58 13.35 -6.01 -5.45
C PHE A 58 14.49 -6.39 -4.51
N LEU A 59 15.01 -5.43 -3.75
CA LEU A 59 16.17 -5.66 -2.87
C LEU A 59 15.88 -6.66 -1.73
N ASN A 60 14.61 -6.76 -1.33
CA ASN A 60 14.11 -7.72 -0.37
C ASN A 60 12.57 -7.85 -0.53
N PRO A 61 11.93 -8.90 0.02
CA PRO A 61 10.50 -9.14 -0.18
C PRO A 61 9.59 -8.29 0.71
N VAL A 62 10.13 -7.33 1.47
CA VAL A 62 9.36 -6.54 2.45
C VAL A 62 9.13 -5.13 1.90
N GLY A 63 7.86 -4.77 1.71
CA GLY A 63 7.48 -3.45 1.22
C GLY A 63 6.53 -2.71 2.15
N ILE A 64 6.35 -1.41 1.85
CA ILE A 64 5.30 -0.60 2.47
C ILE A 64 4.00 -0.77 1.69
N ALA A 65 2.92 -1.13 2.40
CA ALA A 65 1.58 -1.17 1.84
C ALA A 65 1.06 0.23 1.50
N GLY A 66 0.13 0.30 0.54
CA GLY A 66 -0.59 1.53 0.24
C GLY A 66 -1.36 2.06 1.45
N GLY A 67 -1.57 3.38 1.51
CA GLY A 67 -2.23 4.04 2.63
C GLY A 67 -1.29 4.60 3.71
N PHE A 68 -0.01 4.18 3.77
CA PHE A 68 0.96 4.78 4.69
C PHE A 68 1.41 6.17 4.22
N ASP A 69 1.90 6.30 2.98
CA ASP A 69 2.30 7.62 2.43
C ASP A 69 1.28 8.11 1.40
N LYS A 70 0.07 8.45 1.85
CA LYS A 70 -1.01 8.91 0.97
C LYS A 70 -0.64 10.13 0.13
N SER A 71 0.39 10.88 0.53
CA SER A 71 0.85 12.14 -0.06
C SER A 71 2.15 12.06 -0.87
N ALA A 72 2.79 10.90 -0.97
CA ALA A 72 4.15 10.77 -1.51
C ALA A 72 5.16 11.77 -0.89
N LYS A 73 5.01 12.12 0.39
CA LYS A 73 5.93 13.04 1.09
C LYS A 73 7.02 12.30 1.84
N MET A 74 6.84 11.01 2.08
CA MET A 74 7.71 10.17 2.88
C MET A 74 8.52 9.19 2.04
N LEU A 75 8.25 9.04 0.73
CA LEU A 75 8.96 8.10 -0.16
C LEU A 75 10.49 8.11 0.03
N ARG A 76 11.12 9.29 0.00
CA ARG A 76 12.57 9.42 0.19
C ARG A 76 13.03 8.99 1.58
N LEU A 77 12.23 9.23 2.63
CA LEU A 77 12.55 8.75 3.97
C LEU A 77 12.43 7.23 4.04
N LEU A 78 11.39 6.66 3.43
CA LEU A 78 11.08 5.24 3.47
C LEU A 78 12.17 4.38 2.81
N THR A 79 12.87 4.89 1.79
CA THR A 79 14.01 4.18 1.20
C THR A 79 15.18 3.98 2.17
N TYR A 80 15.32 4.83 3.20
CA TYR A 80 16.37 4.68 4.21
C TYR A 80 16.00 3.70 5.34
N ILE A 81 14.75 3.21 5.38
CA ILE A 81 14.25 2.33 6.45
C ILE A 81 14.38 0.84 6.08
N GLY A 82 14.85 0.52 4.86
CA GLY A 82 15.22 -0.85 4.47
C GLY A 82 14.16 -1.64 3.73
N PHE A 83 13.07 -1.01 3.29
CA PHE A 83 12.08 -1.66 2.43
C PHE A 83 12.65 -1.97 1.04
N GLY A 84 12.22 -3.09 0.47
CA GLY A 84 12.58 -3.51 -0.89
C GLY A 84 11.70 -2.90 -1.97
N PHE A 85 10.50 -2.44 -1.63
CA PHE A 85 9.56 -1.74 -2.53
C PHE A 85 8.56 -0.88 -1.75
N LEU A 86 7.92 0.07 -2.43
CA LEU A 86 6.95 0.98 -1.84
C LEU A 86 5.65 0.93 -2.64
N ASN A 87 4.50 1.02 -1.96
CA ASN A 87 3.21 1.22 -2.60
C ASN A 87 2.58 2.54 -2.14
N LEU A 88 2.14 3.33 -3.12
CA LEU A 88 1.23 4.45 -2.90
C LEU A 88 -0.17 3.99 -3.22
N ALA A 89 -1.10 4.15 -2.29
CA ALA A 89 -2.52 3.95 -2.59
C ALA A 89 -3.37 4.77 -1.62
N THR A 90 -4.60 5.16 -1.98
CA THR A 90 -5.24 4.94 -3.29
C THR A 90 -5.46 6.29 -3.97
N ILE A 91 -5.11 6.40 -5.24
CA ILE A 91 -5.28 7.60 -6.05
C ILE A 91 -6.60 7.51 -6.80
N THR A 92 -7.39 8.57 -6.71
CA THR A 92 -8.61 8.78 -7.51
C THR A 92 -8.47 10.10 -8.28
N PRO A 93 -9.23 10.34 -9.35
CA PRO A 93 -9.11 11.59 -10.12
C PRO A 93 -9.34 12.84 -9.28
N LYS A 94 -10.34 12.81 -8.39
CA LYS A 94 -10.62 13.86 -7.40
C LYS A 94 -10.33 13.37 -6.00
N ALA A 95 -9.76 14.23 -5.17
CA ALA A 95 -9.52 13.93 -3.76
C ALA A 95 -10.84 13.68 -3.01
N GLN A 96 -10.88 12.59 -2.24
CA GLN A 96 -11.96 12.26 -1.34
C GLN A 96 -11.53 12.52 0.10
N LYS A 97 -12.39 13.20 0.87
CA LYS A 97 -12.15 13.44 2.29
C LYS A 97 -12.57 12.20 3.09
N ALA A 98 -11.79 11.86 4.11
CA ALA A 98 -12.25 10.98 5.16
C ALA A 98 -13.53 11.56 5.79
N SER A 99 -14.47 10.71 6.20
CA SER A 99 -15.64 11.20 6.92
C SER A 99 -15.22 11.84 8.25
N ALA A 100 -16.03 12.76 8.79
CA ALA A 100 -15.70 13.48 10.03
C ALA A 100 -15.50 12.54 11.24
N GLN A 101 -16.07 11.34 11.18
CA GLN A 101 -15.96 10.31 12.20
C GLN A 101 -14.68 9.48 12.02
N ASP A 102 -14.19 9.38 10.77
CA ASP A 102 -13.01 8.63 10.38
C ASP A 102 -11.72 9.46 10.45
N GLU A 103 -11.81 10.79 10.61
CA GLU A 103 -10.62 11.65 10.76
C GLU A 103 -9.70 11.25 11.92
N LEU A 104 -10.13 10.40 12.87
CA LEU A 104 -9.29 9.92 13.96
C LEU A 104 -8.62 8.56 13.68
N ASP A 105 -9.08 7.84 12.66
CA ASP A 105 -8.54 6.54 12.28
C ASP A 105 -7.48 6.69 11.17
N LEU A 106 -6.34 6.01 11.32
CA LEU A 106 -5.32 5.93 10.26
C LEU A 106 -5.79 5.07 9.09
N SER A 107 -6.70 4.12 9.33
CA SER A 107 -7.32 3.27 8.31
C SER A 107 -8.34 4.03 7.46
N SER A 108 -8.76 5.24 7.90
CA SER A 108 -9.77 6.03 7.22
C SER A 108 -9.42 6.29 5.76
N PHE A 109 -10.36 6.01 4.86
CA PHE A 109 -10.14 6.24 3.45
C PHE A 109 -10.04 7.74 3.16
N SER A 110 -8.95 8.15 2.52
CA SER A 110 -8.77 9.51 2.01
C SER A 110 -7.89 9.42 0.78
N SER A 111 -8.40 9.84 -0.37
CA SER A 111 -7.61 9.87 -1.60
C SER A 111 -7.04 11.26 -1.84
N ILE A 112 -5.89 11.32 -2.50
CA ILE A 112 -5.25 12.57 -2.88
C ILE A 112 -5.49 12.84 -4.36
N ASP A 113 -5.69 14.12 -4.64
CA ASP A 113 -5.77 14.66 -5.98
C ASP A 113 -4.59 14.20 -6.84
N ALA A 114 -4.90 13.55 -7.97
CA ALA A 114 -3.92 12.94 -8.84
C ALA A 114 -2.89 13.94 -9.38
N GLN A 115 -3.27 15.21 -9.57
CA GLN A 115 -2.34 16.24 -10.06
C GLN A 115 -1.27 16.56 -9.00
N LYS A 116 -1.69 16.82 -7.75
CA LYS A 116 -0.74 17.13 -6.67
C LYS A 116 0.23 15.98 -6.38
N MET A 117 -0.25 14.74 -6.53
CA MET A 117 0.59 13.56 -6.38
C MET A 117 1.62 13.49 -7.51
N GLN A 118 1.19 13.68 -8.75
CA GLN A 118 2.06 13.63 -9.92
C GLN A 118 3.20 14.66 -9.85
N GLU A 119 2.90 15.90 -9.44
CA GLU A 119 3.90 16.96 -9.26
C GLU A 119 5.02 16.53 -8.29
N ARG A 120 4.67 15.88 -7.18
CA ARG A 120 5.67 15.39 -6.21
C ARG A 120 6.48 14.21 -6.73
N LEU A 121 5.84 13.31 -7.48
CA LEU A 121 6.54 12.14 -8.03
C LEU A 121 7.55 12.53 -9.10
N LEU A 122 7.27 13.55 -9.90
CA LEU A 122 8.21 14.06 -10.90
C LEU A 122 9.55 14.51 -10.27
N ASP A 123 9.51 15.10 -9.08
CA ASP A 123 10.71 15.53 -8.35
C ASP A 123 11.51 14.37 -7.73
N LEU A 124 10.90 13.18 -7.65
CA LEU A 124 11.46 12.00 -6.99
C LEU A 124 11.86 10.89 -7.97
N THR A 125 11.42 10.95 -9.22
CA THR A 125 11.79 9.99 -10.27
C THR A 125 13.18 10.27 -10.86
N PRO A 126 13.95 9.22 -11.22
CA PRO A 126 13.65 7.80 -11.04
C PRO A 126 13.84 7.33 -9.59
N PHE A 127 13.01 6.39 -9.15
CA PHE A 127 13.10 5.77 -7.82
C PHE A 127 14.13 4.64 -7.79
N VAL A 128 14.84 4.52 -6.68
CA VAL A 128 15.79 3.42 -6.46
C VAL A 128 15.10 2.09 -6.12
N LEU A 129 13.88 2.15 -5.58
CA LEU A 129 13.06 0.99 -5.26
C LEU A 129 11.87 0.91 -6.23
N PRO A 130 11.38 -0.30 -6.56
CA PRO A 130 10.10 -0.45 -7.24
C PRO A 130 8.98 0.29 -6.50
N LEU A 131 8.25 1.11 -7.23
CA LEU A 131 7.10 1.87 -6.73
C LEU A 131 5.82 1.32 -7.38
N GLY A 132 4.88 0.84 -6.58
CA GLY A 132 3.53 0.54 -7.02
C GLY A 132 2.59 1.71 -6.78
N ILE A 133 1.69 1.97 -7.73
CA ILE A 133 0.67 3.02 -7.61
C ILE A 133 -0.73 2.39 -7.70
N GLY A 134 -1.48 2.50 -6.61
CA GLY A 134 -2.87 2.13 -6.46
C GLY A 134 -3.81 3.16 -7.06
N ILE A 135 -4.65 2.70 -7.98
CA ILE A 135 -5.66 3.48 -8.70
C ILE A 135 -7.04 2.88 -8.44
N ALA A 136 -8.04 3.74 -8.23
CA ALA A 136 -9.43 3.33 -8.06
C ALA A 136 -10.37 4.36 -8.66
N GLN A 137 -11.64 3.97 -8.83
CA GLN A 137 -12.71 4.88 -9.16
C GLN A 137 -13.16 5.67 -7.94
N ASP A 138 -13.95 6.71 -8.16
CA ASP A 138 -14.72 7.36 -7.10
C ASP A 138 -16.09 6.69 -6.93
N GLU A 139 -16.98 7.27 -6.11
CA GLU A 139 -18.30 6.68 -5.77
C GLU A 139 -19.23 6.41 -6.97
N HIS A 140 -18.84 6.80 -8.19
CA HIS A 140 -19.59 6.51 -9.41
C HIS A 140 -19.07 5.24 -10.11
N PRO A 141 -19.82 4.11 -10.05
CA PRO A 141 -19.32 2.84 -10.53
C PRO A 141 -19.20 2.76 -12.05
N ASN A 142 -18.16 2.04 -12.50
CA ASN A 142 -17.99 1.43 -13.82
C ASN A 142 -17.53 2.33 -14.98
N ASP A 143 -16.81 3.41 -14.70
CA ASP A 143 -16.18 4.20 -15.76
C ASP A 143 -14.72 3.78 -16.03
N ALA A 144 -14.52 2.92 -17.03
CA ALA A 144 -13.18 2.50 -17.48
C ALA A 144 -12.27 3.69 -17.84
N SER A 145 -12.84 4.86 -18.18
CA SER A 145 -12.05 6.05 -18.51
C SER A 145 -11.23 6.56 -17.32
N VAL A 146 -11.67 6.34 -16.08
CA VAL A 146 -10.95 6.73 -14.86
C VAL A 146 -9.64 5.96 -14.73
N TYR A 147 -9.70 4.65 -14.91
CA TYR A 147 -8.50 3.80 -14.88
C TYR A 147 -7.52 4.17 -16.00
N LYS A 148 -8.04 4.48 -17.20
CA LYS A 148 -7.21 4.96 -18.33
C LYS A 148 -6.55 6.29 -18.02
N GLU A 149 -7.28 7.26 -17.46
CA GLU A 149 -6.75 8.58 -17.10
C GLU A 149 -5.60 8.44 -16.11
N LEU A 150 -5.82 7.70 -15.02
CA LEU A 150 -4.81 7.52 -13.98
C LEU A 150 -3.60 6.73 -14.50
N THR A 151 -3.83 5.69 -15.31
CA THR A 151 -2.75 4.93 -15.93
C THR A 151 -1.91 5.82 -16.84
N GLN A 152 -2.54 6.60 -17.71
CA GLN A 152 -1.85 7.52 -18.61
C GLN A 152 -1.06 8.58 -17.82
N ARG A 153 -1.59 9.03 -16.69
CA ARG A 153 -0.97 10.05 -15.83
C ARG A 153 0.28 9.55 -15.12
N PHE A 154 0.29 8.32 -14.63
CA PHE A 154 1.34 7.80 -13.73
C PHE A 154 2.28 6.76 -14.37
N LYS A 155 2.11 6.42 -15.65
CA LYS A 155 2.88 5.36 -16.33
C LYS A 155 4.40 5.53 -16.30
N GLU A 156 4.89 6.77 -16.22
CA GLU A 156 6.33 7.07 -16.17
C GLU A 156 6.87 7.07 -14.72
N GLN A 157 5.99 7.20 -13.72
CA GLN A 157 6.38 7.32 -12.32
C GLN A 157 6.29 5.99 -11.56
N THR A 158 5.73 4.94 -12.16
CA THR A 158 5.46 3.67 -11.48
C THR A 158 6.20 2.49 -12.11
N SER A 159 6.54 1.52 -11.26
CA SER A 159 7.03 0.20 -11.68
C SER A 159 5.89 -0.76 -12.00
N TYR A 160 4.74 -0.62 -11.35
CA TYR A 160 3.52 -1.39 -11.59
C TYR A 160 2.29 -0.64 -11.06
N PHE A 161 1.11 -1.00 -11.54
CA PHE A 161 -0.15 -0.45 -11.06
C PHE A 161 -0.86 -1.45 -10.16
N ILE A 162 -1.66 -0.93 -9.22
CA ILE A 162 -2.56 -1.71 -8.38
C ILE A 162 -3.98 -1.21 -8.66
N ILE A 163 -4.82 -2.06 -9.23
CA ILE A 163 -6.26 -1.82 -9.36
C ILE A 163 -6.88 -2.14 -7.99
N ASP A 164 -7.29 -1.10 -7.27
CA ASP A 164 -7.70 -1.21 -5.87
C ASP A 164 -9.22 -1.24 -5.74
N LEU A 165 -9.77 -2.42 -5.48
CA LEU A 165 -11.20 -2.67 -5.33
C LEU A 165 -11.65 -2.67 -3.86
N SER A 166 -10.77 -2.28 -2.94
CA SER A 166 -11.04 -2.31 -1.50
C SER A 166 -11.76 -1.07 -0.97
N LEU A 167 -12.12 -0.12 -1.83
CA LEU A 167 -12.79 1.10 -1.41
C LEU A 167 -14.10 0.78 -0.66
N PRO A 168 -14.30 1.36 0.53
CA PRO A 168 -15.48 1.08 1.33
C PRO A 168 -16.75 1.44 0.56
N ASN A 169 -17.76 0.57 0.62
CA ASN A 169 -19.04 0.67 -0.09
C ASN A 169 -18.96 0.58 -1.63
N SER A 170 -17.79 0.34 -2.21
CA SER A 170 -17.67 0.11 -3.65
C SER A 170 -18.19 -1.29 -4.01
N GLN A 171 -18.93 -1.40 -5.11
CA GLN A 171 -19.27 -2.68 -5.73
C GLN A 171 -18.30 -2.99 -6.89
N GLU A 172 -17.12 -2.37 -6.88
CA GLU A 172 -16.16 -2.44 -7.99
C GLU A 172 -15.61 -3.85 -8.20
N TYR A 173 -15.61 -4.71 -7.17
CA TYR A 173 -15.29 -6.14 -7.36
C TYR A 173 -16.18 -6.82 -8.40
N LYS A 174 -17.41 -6.32 -8.65
CA LYS A 174 -18.28 -6.84 -9.70
C LYS A 174 -17.70 -6.63 -11.10
N LEU A 175 -16.86 -5.61 -11.30
CA LEU A 175 -16.16 -5.37 -12.56
C LEU A 175 -15.25 -6.53 -12.95
N PHE A 176 -14.64 -7.18 -11.96
CA PHE A 176 -13.73 -8.30 -12.17
C PHE A 176 -14.43 -9.66 -12.12
N LEU A 177 -15.66 -9.74 -11.58
CA LEU A 177 -16.51 -10.92 -11.73
C LEU A 177 -17.10 -11.03 -13.14
N ASP A 178 -17.35 -9.89 -13.79
CA ASP A 178 -17.61 -9.82 -15.22
C ASP A 178 -16.30 -9.97 -16.00
N GLY A 179 -15.97 -11.22 -16.36
CA GLY A 179 -14.70 -11.54 -17.03
C GLY A 179 -14.49 -10.78 -18.35
N ASP A 180 -15.55 -10.47 -19.09
CA ASP A 180 -15.45 -9.74 -20.35
C ASP A 180 -15.06 -8.27 -20.09
N PHE A 181 -15.68 -7.63 -19.09
CA PHE A 181 -15.31 -6.28 -18.70
C PHE A 181 -13.86 -6.22 -18.19
N ALA A 182 -13.48 -7.13 -17.29
CA ALA A 182 -12.14 -7.18 -16.73
C ALA A 182 -11.06 -7.34 -17.81
N HIS A 183 -11.30 -8.25 -18.77
CA HIS A 183 -10.39 -8.49 -19.88
C HIS A 183 -10.24 -7.26 -20.76
N ASN A 184 -11.37 -6.64 -21.15
CA ASN A 184 -11.37 -5.43 -21.98
C ASN A 184 -10.66 -4.27 -21.27
N LEU A 185 -10.93 -4.05 -19.99
CA LEU A 185 -10.25 -3.03 -19.19
C LEU A 185 -8.74 -3.25 -19.20
N LEU A 186 -8.26 -4.45 -18.85
CA LEU A 186 -6.83 -4.75 -18.80
C LEU A 186 -6.16 -4.59 -20.18
N GLN A 187 -6.82 -4.98 -21.26
CA GLN A 187 -6.30 -4.75 -22.61
C GLN A 187 -6.11 -3.26 -22.91
N GLU A 188 -7.11 -2.44 -22.58
CA GLU A 188 -7.04 -0.99 -22.81
C GLU A 188 -5.96 -0.33 -21.94
N LEU A 189 -5.79 -0.74 -20.68
CA LEU A 189 -4.74 -0.22 -19.81
C LEU A 189 -3.35 -0.62 -20.31
N ARG A 190 -3.19 -1.85 -20.82
CA ARG A 190 -1.93 -2.34 -21.42
C ARG A 190 -1.52 -1.58 -22.68
N GLN A 191 -2.49 -1.07 -23.45
CA GLN A 191 -2.22 -0.20 -24.60
C GLN A 191 -1.65 1.17 -24.16
N ILE A 192 -2.02 1.63 -22.97
CA ILE A 192 -1.54 2.89 -22.39
C ILE A 192 -0.15 2.72 -21.76
N SER A 193 0.06 1.60 -21.07
CA SER A 193 1.30 1.29 -20.36
C SER A 193 1.55 -0.22 -20.31
N PRO A 194 2.75 -0.71 -20.70
CA PRO A 194 3.10 -2.12 -20.60
C PRO A 194 3.44 -2.57 -19.17
N LYS A 195 3.32 -1.67 -18.18
CA LYS A 195 3.63 -1.96 -16.78
C LYS A 195 2.67 -3.02 -16.22
N PRO A 196 3.13 -3.87 -15.29
CA PRO A 196 2.27 -4.87 -14.66
C PRO A 196 1.07 -4.23 -13.96
N MET A 197 -0.05 -4.94 -14.00
CA MET A 197 -1.30 -4.59 -13.33
C MET A 197 -1.58 -5.63 -12.26
N LEU A 198 -1.68 -5.20 -11.01
CA LEU A 198 -2.01 -6.05 -9.87
C LEU A 198 -3.44 -5.77 -9.39
N LEU A 199 -4.14 -6.76 -8.87
CA LEU A 199 -5.46 -6.58 -8.26
C LEU A 199 -5.34 -6.56 -6.73
N LYS A 200 -6.00 -5.61 -6.06
CA LYS A 200 -6.13 -5.58 -4.60
C LYS A 200 -7.61 -5.54 -4.20
N PHE A 201 -7.98 -6.28 -3.16
CA PHE A 201 -9.35 -6.35 -2.67
C PHE A 201 -9.43 -6.46 -1.14
N SER A 202 -10.61 -6.20 -0.57
CA SER A 202 -10.84 -6.23 0.88
C SER A 202 -10.77 -7.65 1.47
N ALA A 203 -10.30 -7.74 2.72
CA ALA A 203 -10.37 -8.97 3.53
C ALA A 203 -11.82 -9.45 3.76
N ASP A 204 -12.80 -8.55 3.67
CA ASP A 204 -14.21 -8.83 3.97
C ASP A 204 -14.93 -9.59 2.84
N LEU A 205 -14.23 -9.91 1.75
CA LEU A 205 -14.78 -10.78 0.71
C LEU A 205 -14.88 -12.20 1.25
N GLY A 206 -16.10 -12.78 1.20
CA GLY A 206 -16.30 -14.19 1.52
C GLY A 206 -15.37 -15.09 0.71
N GLN A 207 -14.86 -16.15 1.33
CA GLN A 207 -13.78 -16.99 0.76
C GLN A 207 -14.07 -17.48 -0.67
N GLU A 208 -15.29 -17.90 -0.96
CA GLU A 208 -15.68 -18.36 -2.30
C GLU A 208 -15.68 -17.20 -3.32
N LEU A 209 -16.19 -16.03 -2.93
CA LEU A 209 -16.17 -14.84 -3.78
C LEU A 209 -14.73 -14.36 -4.06
N ALA A 210 -13.85 -14.41 -3.06
CA ALA A 210 -12.44 -14.06 -3.23
C ALA A 210 -11.72 -15.02 -4.19
N LYS A 211 -12.01 -16.34 -4.11
CA LYS A 211 -11.47 -17.33 -5.06
C LYS A 211 -11.96 -17.07 -6.48
N ASP A 212 -13.25 -16.84 -6.65
CA ASP A 212 -13.85 -16.55 -7.96
C ASP A 212 -13.26 -15.27 -8.56
N LEU A 213 -13.12 -14.22 -7.75
CA LEU A 213 -12.49 -12.97 -8.15
C LEU A 213 -11.04 -13.19 -8.60
N CYS A 214 -10.25 -13.97 -7.85
CA CYS A 214 -8.87 -14.29 -8.23
C CYS A 214 -8.81 -15.07 -9.55
N ALA A 215 -9.66 -16.09 -9.71
CA ALA A 215 -9.71 -16.90 -10.92
C ALA A 215 -10.06 -16.04 -12.15
N LYS A 216 -11.09 -15.20 -12.04
CA LYS A 216 -11.51 -14.30 -13.12
C LYS A 216 -10.47 -13.24 -13.45
N ALA A 217 -9.80 -12.69 -12.44
CA ALA A 217 -8.72 -11.73 -12.66
C ALA A 217 -7.53 -12.36 -13.40
N VAL A 218 -7.16 -13.59 -13.07
CA VAL A 218 -6.11 -14.34 -13.78
C VAL A 218 -6.53 -14.66 -15.21
N GLU A 219 -7.77 -15.12 -15.43
CA GLU A 219 -8.33 -15.35 -16.78
C GLU A 219 -8.31 -14.07 -17.64
N ALA A 220 -8.63 -12.92 -17.03
CA ALA A 220 -8.60 -11.62 -17.69
C ALA A 220 -7.18 -11.14 -18.03
N GLY A 221 -6.15 -11.72 -17.39
CA GLY A 221 -4.74 -11.40 -17.61
C GLY A 221 -4.18 -10.39 -16.61
N ILE A 222 -4.54 -10.47 -15.33
CA ILE A 222 -3.86 -9.71 -14.27
C ILE A 222 -2.45 -10.29 -14.05
N ASP A 223 -1.46 -9.45 -13.73
CA ASP A 223 -0.07 -9.88 -13.52
C ASP A 223 0.22 -10.31 -12.07
N GLY A 224 -0.62 -9.90 -11.12
CA GLY A 224 -0.52 -10.33 -9.73
C GLY A 224 -1.73 -9.92 -8.89
N ILE A 225 -1.77 -10.44 -7.66
CA ILE A 225 -2.87 -10.19 -6.72
C ILE A 225 -2.28 -9.86 -5.35
N ILE A 226 -2.81 -8.82 -4.70
CA ILE A 226 -2.48 -8.39 -3.34
C ILE A 226 -3.63 -8.80 -2.42
N ILE A 227 -3.34 -9.73 -1.51
CA ILE A 227 -4.29 -10.29 -0.55
C ILE A 227 -3.79 -9.95 0.86
N SER A 228 -4.47 -9.13 1.65
CA SER A 228 -5.71 -8.36 1.39
C SER A 228 -5.57 -6.94 1.97
N ASP A 229 -6.54 -6.07 1.69
CA ASP A 229 -6.69 -4.84 2.48
C ASP A 229 -7.26 -5.12 3.89
N THR A 230 -7.38 -4.08 4.71
CA THR A 230 -7.97 -4.15 6.06
C THR A 230 -9.42 -4.62 6.04
N SER A 231 -9.79 -5.39 7.06
CA SER A 231 -11.18 -5.79 7.32
C SER A 231 -11.93 -4.71 8.10
N ALA A 232 -13.16 -4.41 7.71
CA ALA A 232 -14.07 -3.54 8.46
C ALA A 232 -14.80 -4.28 9.60
N GLU A 233 -14.70 -5.62 9.68
CA GLU A 233 -15.35 -6.39 10.73
C GLU A 233 -14.66 -6.22 12.09
N LEU A 234 -15.33 -5.50 13.00
CA LEU A 234 -14.86 -5.25 14.38
C LEU A 234 -14.60 -6.52 15.20
N ASP A 235 -15.30 -7.62 14.90
CA ASP A 235 -15.13 -8.88 15.64
C ASP A 235 -13.84 -9.59 15.25
N LEU A 236 -13.45 -9.53 13.97
CA LEU A 236 -12.14 -10.00 13.50
C LEU A 236 -10.99 -9.16 14.09
N ILE A 237 -11.18 -7.85 14.22
CA ILE A 237 -10.18 -6.96 14.85
C ILE A 237 -9.99 -7.31 16.34
N LYS A 238 -11.08 -7.58 17.07
CA LYS A 238 -11.00 -7.98 18.49
C LYS A 238 -10.35 -9.36 18.65
N GLN A 239 -10.67 -10.32 17.78
CA GLN A 239 -10.04 -11.63 17.77
C GLN A 239 -8.54 -11.52 17.47
N ALA A 240 -8.15 -10.77 16.44
CA ALA A 240 -6.75 -10.55 16.10
C ALA A 240 -5.97 -9.85 17.24
N GLN A 241 -6.57 -8.86 17.90
CA GLN A 241 -5.97 -8.23 19.08
C GLN A 241 -5.77 -9.21 20.24
N GLN A 242 -6.71 -10.14 20.42
CA GLN A 242 -6.65 -11.14 21.47
C GLN A 242 -5.61 -12.23 21.16
N GLU A 243 -5.53 -12.66 19.90
CA GLU A 243 -4.51 -13.59 19.42
C GLU A 243 -3.09 -12.98 19.49
N ASP A 244 -2.91 -11.70 19.19
CA ASP A 244 -1.61 -11.03 19.27
C ASP A 244 -1.17 -10.84 20.73
N LEU A 245 -2.12 -10.59 21.65
CA LEU A 245 -1.89 -10.60 23.10
C LEU A 245 -1.49 -12.00 23.60
N ASP A 246 -2.13 -13.06 23.06
CA ASP A 246 -1.85 -14.44 23.45
C ASP A 246 -0.53 -14.95 22.82
N ALA A 247 -0.18 -14.50 21.62
CA ALA A 247 1.13 -14.74 20.99
C ALA A 247 2.27 -14.04 21.74
N GLN A 248 2.04 -12.83 22.27
CA GLN A 248 2.99 -12.15 23.15
C GLN A 248 3.19 -12.88 24.48
N LYS A 249 2.11 -13.35 25.12
CA LYS A 249 2.21 -14.21 26.33
C LYS A 249 2.88 -15.55 26.06
N SER A 250 2.64 -16.14 24.89
CA SER A 250 3.29 -17.38 24.46
C SER A 250 4.79 -17.20 24.20
N LYS A 251 5.21 -16.04 23.65
CA LYS A 251 6.63 -15.67 23.56
C LYS A 251 7.30 -15.48 24.92
N GLU A 252 6.60 -14.89 25.89
CA GLU A 252 7.11 -14.74 27.26
C GLU A 252 7.25 -16.10 27.97
N ASN A 253 6.28 -17.02 27.80
CA ASN A 253 6.35 -18.36 28.36
C ASN A 253 7.35 -19.29 27.64
N GLY A 254 7.49 -19.13 26.32
CA GLY A 254 8.44 -19.89 25.51
C GLY A 254 9.90 -19.58 25.85
N PHE A 255 10.21 -18.33 26.24
CA PHE A 255 11.57 -17.94 26.64
C PHE A 255 12.02 -18.53 27.98
N GLU A 256 11.09 -18.84 28.89
CA GLU A 256 11.38 -19.50 30.18
C GLU A 256 11.62 -21.02 29.99
N PHE A 257 10.94 -21.65 29.03
CA PHE A 257 11.06 -23.09 28.76
C PHE A 257 12.44 -23.51 28.22
N PHE A 258 13.18 -22.60 27.58
CA PHE A 258 14.53 -22.87 27.04
C PHE A 258 15.67 -22.48 28.01
N LYS A 259 15.35 -22.15 29.27
CA LYS A 259 16.34 -21.82 30.30
C LYS A 259 16.49 -22.87 31.41
N SER A 260 15.71 -23.95 31.40
CA SER A 260 15.86 -25.10 32.32
C SER A 260 16.61 -26.24 31.65
#